data_AF-A0A1X9MK84-F1
#
_entry.id   AF-A0A1X9MK84-F1
#
_cell.length_a   1.000
_cell.length_b   1.000
_cell.length_c   1.000
_cell.angle_alpha   90.00
_cell.angle_beta   90.00
_cell.angle_gamma   90.00
#
_symmetry.space_group_name_H-M   'P 1'
#
loop_
_entity.id
_entity.type
_entity.pdbx_description
1 polymer ?
#
loop_
_entity_poly.entity_id
_entity_poly.type
_entity_poly.pdbx_seq_one_letter_code
_entity_poly.pdbx_strand_id
1 'polypeptide(L)' 'MTDLVLALVVPFLLMVVVTRVTFSIVGACIVTLMVCWVVLPVSEQPWTVGVITLLSFVLGLIIAKKRLKKKPGM' A
#
# COMPACT_ATOMS: atom_id res chain seq x y z
N MET A 1 -16.21 -10.96 2.75
CA MET A 1 -14.93 -11.27 3.45
C MET A 1 -13.73 -11.13 2.53
N THR A 2 -13.86 -11.51 1.27
CA THR A 2 -12.90 -11.27 0.19
C THR A 2 -12.46 -9.82 0.08
N ASP A 3 -13.38 -8.86 0.21
CA ASP A 3 -13.08 -7.42 0.10
C ASP A 3 -12.17 -6.91 1.22
N LEU A 4 -12.34 -7.43 2.45
CA LEU A 4 -11.48 -7.08 3.59
C LEU A 4 -10.06 -7.62 3.41
N VAL A 5 -9.95 -8.84 2.89
CA VAL A 5 -8.63 -9.44 2.61
C VAL A 5 -7.95 -8.70 1.46
N LEU A 6 -8.68 -8.33 0.41
CA LEU A 6 -8.14 -7.54 -0.70
C LEU A 6 -7.70 -6.15 -0.23
N ALA A 7 -8.53 -5.46 0.56
CA ALA A 7 -8.21 -4.15 1.13
C ALA A 7 -6.98 -4.16 2.05
N LEU A 8 -6.70 -5.29 2.71
CA LEU A 8 -5.49 -5.45 3.52
C LEU A 8 -4.28 -5.82 2.65
N VAL A 9 -4.41 -6.85 1.82
CA VAL A 9 -3.28 -7.47 1.13
C VAL A 9 -2.80 -6.62 -0.03
N VAL A 10 -3.70 -6.04 -0.83
CA VAL A 10 -3.36 -5.29 -2.05
C VAL A 10 -2.44 -4.10 -1.78
N PRO A 11 -2.78 -3.13 -0.90
CA PRO A 11 -1.92 -1.98 -0.64
C PRO A 11 -0.59 -2.38 0.01
N PHE A 12 -0.58 -3.41 0.86
CA PHE A 12 0.64 -3.91 1.47
C PHE A 12 1.60 -4.49 0.44
N LEU A 13 1.10 -5.36 -0.43
CA LEU A 13 1.90 -6.05 -1.43
C LEU A 13 2.39 -5.09 -2.51
N LEU A 14 1.54 -4.15 -2.94
CA LEU A 14 1.92 -3.03 -3.82
C LEU A 14 3.03 -2.20 -3.21
N MET A 15 2.88 -1.78 -1.96
CA MET A 15 3.89 -0.96 -1.31
C MET A 15 5.24 -1.69 -1.29
N VAL A 16 5.28 -2.97 -0.94
CA VAL A 16 6.52 -3.76 -0.92
C VAL A 16 7.12 -3.94 -2.31
N VAL A 17 6.33 -4.34 -3.31
CA VAL A 17 6.81 -4.59 -4.68
C VAL A 17 7.25 -3.30 -5.35
N VAL A 18 6.45 -2.25 -5.29
CA VAL A 18 6.80 -0.96 -5.93
C VAL A 18 8.01 -0.33 -5.24
N THR A 19 8.14 -0.44 -3.91
CA THR A 19 9.35 0.02 -3.20
C THR A 19 10.60 -0.72 -3.68
N ARG A 20 10.49 -2.00 -4.03
CA ARG A 20 11.61 -2.79 -4.59
C ARG A 20 11.98 -2.38 -6.01
N VAL A 21 11.00 -2.01 -6.85
CA VAL A 21 11.24 -1.65 -8.26
C VAL A 21 11.72 -0.20 -8.39
N THR A 22 11.10 0.72 -7.65
CA THR A 22 11.37 2.16 -7.77
C THR A 22 12.54 2.63 -6.91
N PHE A 23 12.98 1.82 -5.94
CA PHE A 23 13.95 2.19 -4.90
C PHE A 23 13.63 3.51 -4.18
N SER A 24 12.37 3.96 -4.26
CA SER A 24 11.92 5.25 -3.78
C SER A 24 10.66 5.06 -2.96
N ILE A 25 10.72 5.42 -1.67
CA ILE A 25 9.54 5.44 -0.79
C ILE A 25 8.48 6.38 -1.38
N VAL A 26 8.92 7.51 -1.94
CA VAL A 26 8.02 8.52 -2.50
C VAL A 26 7.31 7.97 -3.73
N GLY A 27 8.05 7.33 -4.64
CA GLY A 27 7.48 6.66 -5.81
C GLY A 27 6.50 5.55 -5.44
N ALA A 28 6.88 4.70 -4.47
CA ALA A 28 6.02 3.65 -3.97
C ALA A 28 4.74 4.16 -3.29
N CYS A 29 4.83 5.24 -2.52
CA CYS A 29 3.66 5.90 -1.94
C CYS A 29 2.72 6.43 -3.03
N ILE A 30 3.24 7.15 -4.03
CA ILE A 30 2.42 7.74 -5.10
C ILE A 30 1.69 6.65 -5.88
N VAL A 31 2.40 5.59 -6.29
CA VAL A 31 1.79 4.47 -7.03
C VAL A 31 0.75 3.75 -6.16
N THR A 32 1.06 3.48 -4.90
CA THR A 32 0.12 2.79 -4.01
C THR A 32 -1.13 3.63 -3.75
N LEU A 33 -1.00 4.95 -3.60
CA LEU A 33 -2.12 5.87 -3.49
C LEU A 33 -2.95 5.95 -4.78
N MET A 34 -2.29 6.01 -5.94
CA MET A 34 -2.97 5.96 -7.25
C MET A 34 -3.77 4.66 -7.40
N VAL A 35 -3.17 3.52 -7.06
CA VAL A 35 -3.86 2.23 -7.16
C VAL A 35 -4.99 2.13 -6.13
N CYS A 36 -4.81 2.61 -4.89
CA CYS A 36 -5.91 2.70 -3.93
C CYS A 36 -7.07 3.55 -4.48
N TRP A 37 -6.78 4.69 -5.13
CA TRP A 37 -7.81 5.54 -5.71
C TRP A 37 -8.57 4.87 -6.87
N VAL A 38 -7.88 4.07 -7.69
CA VAL A 38 -8.47 3.38 -8.85
C VAL A 38 -9.20 2.09 -8.43
N VAL A 39 -8.65 1.34 -7.47
CA VAL A 39 -9.15 0.03 -7.02
C VAL A 39 -10.24 0.16 -5.95
N LEU A 40 -10.34 1.29 -5.26
CA LEU A 40 -11.45 1.61 -4.36
C LEU A 40 -12.43 2.60 -5.04
N PRO A 41 -13.22 2.20 -6.05
CA PRO A 41 -14.33 3.03 -6.49
C PRO A 41 -15.37 3.16 -5.37
N VAL A 42 -15.80 4.41 -5.18
CA VAL A 42 -16.37 5.03 -3.97
C VAL A 42 -17.75 4.54 -3.51
N SER A 43 -18.41 3.55 -4.13
CA SER A 43 -19.89 3.52 -4.00
C SER A 43 -20.52 2.54 -2.99
N GLU A 44 -19.89 1.45 -2.55
CA GLU A 44 -20.60 0.45 -1.71
C GLU A 44 -19.78 -0.19 -0.57
N GLN A 45 -18.51 0.16 -0.41
CA GLN A 45 -17.70 -0.46 0.65
C GLN A 45 -17.90 0.24 2.00
N PRO A 46 -18.12 -0.53 3.09
CA PRO A 46 -18.31 0.05 4.41
C PRO A 46 -17.05 0.79 4.87
N TRP A 47 -17.23 1.88 5.62
CA TRP A 47 -16.15 2.73 6.16
C TRP A 47 -15.01 1.94 6.82
N THR A 48 -15.32 0.78 7.40
CA THR A 48 -14.36 -0.18 7.96
C THR A 48 -13.29 -0.62 6.97
N VAL A 49 -13.62 -0.78 5.68
CA VAL A 49 -12.68 -1.19 4.65
C VAL A 49 -11.65 -0.09 4.40
N GLY A 50 -12.09 1.18 4.34
CA GLY A 50 -11.19 2.33 4.19
C GLY A 50 -10.18 2.45 5.35
N VAL A 51 -10.66 2.26 6.59
CA VAL A 51 -9.78 2.28 7.78
C VAL A 51 -8.75 1.14 7.75
N ILE A 52 -9.17 -0.06 7.33
CA ILE A 52 -8.28 -1.23 7.21
C ILE A 52 -7.24 -1.02 6.10
N THR A 53 -7.65 -0.48 4.94
CA THR A 53 -6.72 -0.12 3.85
C THR A 53 -5.67 0.88 4.35
N LEU A 54 -6.11 1.91 5.09
CA LEU A 54 -5.21 2.93 5.63
C LEU A 54 -4.21 2.33 6.62
N LEU A 55 -4.66 1.48 7.54
CA LEU A 55 -3.79 0.75 8.47
C LEU A 55 -2.78 -0.13 7.74
N SER A 56 -3.23 -0.85 6.71
CA SER A 56 -2.36 -1.72 5.91
C SER A 56 -1.32 -0.92 5.13
N PHE A 57 -1.70 0.24 4.58
CA PHE A 57 -0.80 1.16 3.92
C PHE A 57 0.29 1.67 4.87
N VAL A 58 -0.08 2.08 6.09
CA VAL A 58 0.89 2.54 7.10
C VAL A 58 1.87 1.42 7.48
N LEU A 59 1.38 0.19 7.70
CA LEU A 59 2.23 -0.97 7.98
C LEU A 59 3.19 -1.26 6.82
N GLY A 60 2.69 -1.24 5.58
CA GLY A 60 3.49 -1.38 4.36
C GLY A 60 4.57 -0.31 4.24
N LEU A 61 4.24 0.94 4.56
CA LEU A 61 5.16 2.08 4.52
C LEU A 61 6.26 1.94 5.57
N ILE A 62 5.94 1.53 6.80
CA ILE A 62 6.94 1.28 7.86
C ILE A 62 7.92 0.19 7.43
N ILE A 63 7.42 -0.92 6.86
CA ILE A 63 8.25 -2.04 6.41
C ILE A 63 9.09 -1.62 5.19
N ALA A 64 8.50 -0.94 4.20
CA ALA A 64 9.19 -0.39 3.05
C ALA A 64 10.32 0.56 3.47
N LYS A 65 10.05 1.47 4.42
CA LYS A 65 11.05 2.39 4.99
C LYS A 65 12.19 1.65 5.68
N LYS A 66 11.89 0.63 6.49
CA LYS A 66 12.92 -0.22 7.12
C LYS A 66 13.76 -0.97 6.09
N ARG A 67 13.16 -1.45 5.00
CA ARG A 67 13.85 -2.18 3.93
C ARG A 67 14.75 -1.26 3.10
N LEU A 68 14.27 -0.08 2.71
CA LEU A 68 15.07 0.90 1.97
C LEU A 68 16.23 1.45 2.80
N LYS A 69 16.04 1.67 4.11
CA LYS A 69 17.14 2.10 4.99
C LYS A 69 18.26 1.06 5.12
N LYS A 70 17.95 -0.23 4.92
CA LYS A 70 18.96 -1.32 4.92
C LYS A 70 19.74 -1.43 3.60
N LYS A 71 19.16 -1.02 2.47
CA LYS A 71 19.81 -0.98 1.15
C LYS A 71 19.24 0.17 0.31
N PRO A 72 19.72 1.40 0.49
CA PRO A 72 19.31 2.51 -0.37
C PRO A 72 19.98 2.32 -1.75
N GLY A 73 19.19 1.94 -2.76
CA GLY A 73 19.63 1.96 -4.16
C GLY A 73 20.51 0.79 -4.65
N MET A 74 20.31 -0.43 -4.15
CA MET A 74 20.87 -1.66 -4.77
C MET A 74 19.78 -2.52 -5.40
#